data_AF-A0A3C1BS60-F1
#
_entry.id   AF-A0A3C1BS60-F1
#
_cell.length_a   1.000
_cell.length_b   1.000
_cell.length_c   1.000
_cell.angle_alpha   90.00
_cell.angle_beta   90.00
_cell.angle_gamma   90.00
#
_symmetry.space_group_name_H-M   'P 1'
#
loop_
_entity.id
_entity.type
_entity.pdbx_description
1 polymer ?
#
loop_
_entity_poly.entity_id
_entity_poly.type
_entity_poly.pdbx_seq_one_letter_code
_entity_poly.pdbx_strand_id
1 'polypeptide(L)'
;MKAKITVLSMVMGMLLIAMYAFAVESNKPSSHDMSWMNRHGSASKVNKQECLECHTDQVSCIQCHQEVSPRNHTPSWTKKGHGLEARWDRSSCTTCHKEDSCIECHSVTPPADHRPGWGGSGASLQRHCNNCHYPVQDNTCFVCHKTA
;
A
#
# COMPACT_ATOMS: atom_id res chain seq x y z
N MET A 1 25.67 61.32 8.40
CA MET A 1 26.19 60.16 7.63
C MET A 1 26.40 58.92 8.50
N LYS A 2 27.05 59.02 9.67
CA LYS A 2 27.33 57.87 10.57
C LYS A 2 26.08 57.07 10.99
N ALA A 3 24.99 57.75 11.38
CA ALA A 3 23.74 57.08 11.80
C ALA A 3 23.09 56.21 10.71
N LYS A 4 23.20 56.58 9.43
CA LYS A 4 22.65 55.78 8.32
C LYS A 4 23.45 54.49 8.09
N ILE A 5 24.75 54.51 8.34
CA ILE A 5 25.63 53.35 8.25
C ILE A 5 25.35 52.37 9.40
N THR A 6 25.15 52.87 10.63
CA THR A 6 24.82 52.04 11.79
C THR A 6 23.49 51.32 11.63
N VAL A 7 22.47 52.01 11.13
CA VAL A 7 21.15 51.41 10.85
C VAL A 7 21.24 50.36 9.75
N LEU A 8 22.00 50.62 8.67
CA LEU A 8 22.19 49.65 7.59
C LEU A 8 22.91 48.37 8.07
N SER A 9 23.94 48.51 8.91
CA SER A 9 24.64 47.38 9.51
C SER A 9 23.77 46.57 10.47
N MET A 10 22.89 47.23 11.24
CA MET A 10 21.93 46.56 12.12
C MET A 10 20.87 45.77 11.33
N VAL A 11 20.33 46.36 10.26
CA VAL A 11 19.34 45.69 9.38
C VAL A 11 19.99 44.50 8.66
N MET A 12 21.21 44.65 8.15
CA MET A 12 21.96 43.54 7.53
C MET A 12 22.24 42.41 8.55
N GLY A 13 22.62 42.77 9.78
CA GLY A 13 22.81 41.80 10.86
C GLY A 13 21.53 41.05 11.23
N MET A 14 20.40 41.75 11.33
CA MET A 14 19.09 41.12 11.57
C MET A 14 18.66 40.19 10.43
N LEU A 15 18.91 40.58 9.18
CA LEU A 15 18.63 39.74 8.01
C LEU A 15 19.52 38.48 7.98
N LEU A 16 20.80 38.59 8.32
CA LEU A 16 21.71 37.44 8.42
C LEU A 16 21.30 36.47 9.54
N ILE A 17 20.90 37.01 10.71
CA ILE A 17 20.39 36.20 11.83
C ILE A 17 19.09 35.51 11.43
N ALA A 18 18.19 36.20 10.73
CA ALA A 18 16.95 35.61 10.21
C ALA A 18 17.26 34.47 9.22
N MET A 19 18.15 34.69 8.24
CA MET A 19 18.54 33.64 7.29
C MET A 19 19.15 32.41 7.97
N TYR A 20 19.96 32.61 9.02
CA TYR A 20 20.54 31.50 9.79
C TYR A 20 19.52 30.78 10.67
N ALA A 21 18.56 31.51 11.26
CA ALA A 21 17.50 30.95 12.08
C ALA A 21 16.47 30.12 11.28
N PHE A 22 16.40 30.30 9.95
CA PHE A 22 15.49 29.57 9.06
C PHE A 22 16.17 28.54 8.17
N ALA A 23 17.47 28.28 8.34
CA ALA A 23 18.12 27.14 7.69
C ALA A 23 17.65 25.85 8.36
N VAL A 24 16.48 25.33 7.94
CA VAL A 24 16.01 24.00 8.33
C VAL A 24 16.93 22.98 7.67
N GLU A 25 17.84 22.43 8.46
CA GLU A 25 18.64 21.27 8.08
C GLU A 25 17.68 20.16 7.60
N SER A 26 17.88 19.68 6.38
CA SER A 26 17.03 18.61 5.84
C SER A 26 17.31 17.32 6.59
N ASN A 27 16.30 16.73 7.23
CA ASN A 27 16.40 15.41 7.86
C ASN A 27 16.35 14.26 6.84
N LYS A 28 16.46 14.57 5.54
CA LYS A 28 16.44 13.62 4.43
C LYS A 28 17.71 12.75 4.47
N PRO A 29 17.58 11.42 4.62
CA PRO A 29 18.73 10.52 4.57
C PRO A 29 19.39 10.53 3.19
N SER A 30 20.70 10.25 3.15
CA SER A 30 21.45 10.07 1.90
C SER A 30 20.87 8.96 1.00
N SER A 31 20.18 7.99 1.59
CA SER A 31 19.45 6.93 0.90
C SER A 31 18.25 7.43 0.09
N HIS A 32 17.84 8.69 0.21
CA HIS A 32 16.76 9.29 -0.59
C HIS A 32 17.30 10.01 -1.85
N ASP A 33 18.21 9.37 -2.58
CA ASP A 33 18.70 9.87 -3.88
C ASP A 33 17.73 9.60 -5.05
N MET A 34 18.13 9.94 -6.28
CA MET A 34 17.30 9.78 -7.49
C MET A 34 16.85 8.35 -7.79
N SER A 35 17.59 7.37 -7.30
CA SER A 35 17.26 5.95 -7.46
C SER A 35 16.37 5.41 -6.34
N TRP A 36 16.02 6.23 -5.34
CA TRP A 36 15.07 5.89 -4.26
C TRP A 36 13.75 5.33 -4.80
N MET A 37 13.20 5.95 -5.84
CA MET A 37 11.96 5.52 -6.50
C MET A 37 12.02 4.06 -6.97
N ASN A 38 13.22 3.53 -7.18
CA ASN A 38 13.40 2.16 -7.66
C ASN A 38 13.63 1.12 -6.57
N ARG A 39 13.99 1.52 -5.33
CA ARG A 39 14.37 0.60 -4.26
C ARG A 39 13.50 0.65 -3.01
N HIS A 40 12.78 1.76 -2.77
CA HIS A 40 12.05 1.94 -1.51
C HIS A 40 11.00 0.87 -1.28
N GLY A 41 10.35 0.37 -2.35
CA GLY A 41 9.37 -0.69 -2.24
C GLY A 41 9.96 -1.99 -1.68
N SER A 42 11.19 -2.34 -2.05
CA SER A 42 11.88 -3.51 -1.47
C SER A 42 12.35 -3.22 -0.05
N ALA A 43 12.89 -2.03 0.22
CA ALA A 43 13.30 -1.63 1.56
C ALA A 43 12.14 -1.66 2.56
N SER A 44 10.97 -1.13 2.18
CA SER A 44 9.75 -1.14 2.98
C SER A 44 9.22 -2.55 3.28
N LYS A 45 9.50 -3.54 2.41
CA LYS A 45 9.15 -4.95 2.67
C LYS A 45 10.07 -5.61 3.70
N VAL A 46 11.32 -5.15 3.79
CA VAL A 46 12.30 -5.66 4.75
C VAL A 46 12.08 -5.06 6.12
N ASN A 47 11.95 -3.73 6.20
CA ASN A 47 11.77 -3.03 7.46
C ASN A 47 10.99 -1.71 7.25
N LYS A 48 9.66 -1.77 7.35
CA LYS A 48 8.82 -0.57 7.26
C LYS A 48 9.03 0.37 8.45
N GLN A 49 9.40 -0.16 9.62
CA GLN A 49 9.53 0.59 10.86
C GLN A 49 10.65 1.64 10.78
N GLU A 50 11.74 1.35 10.08
CA GLU A 50 12.81 2.32 9.80
C GLU A 50 12.29 3.57 9.09
N CYS A 51 11.31 3.41 8.19
CA CYS A 51 10.70 4.55 7.51
C CYS A 51 9.87 5.41 8.47
N LEU A 52 9.25 4.79 9.48
CA LEU A 52 8.36 5.45 10.44
C LEU A 52 9.12 6.27 11.50
N GLU A 53 10.45 6.14 11.58
CA GLU A 53 11.30 6.98 12.44
C GLU A 53 11.19 8.47 12.05
N CYS A 54 11.02 8.74 10.75
CA CYS A 54 10.83 10.09 10.22
C CYS A 54 9.42 10.31 9.61
N HIS A 55 8.81 9.27 9.02
CA HIS A 55 7.47 9.33 8.43
C HIS A 55 6.41 8.79 9.41
N THR A 56 6.17 9.54 10.48
CA THR A 56 5.34 9.11 11.62
C THR A 56 3.92 8.74 11.24
N ASP A 57 3.33 9.49 10.30
CA ASP A 57 1.98 9.27 9.81
C ASP A 57 2.10 8.73 8.38
N GLN A 58 1.60 7.51 8.15
CA GLN A 58 1.64 6.80 6.86
C GLN A 58 1.04 7.59 5.67
N VAL A 59 0.50 8.76 5.94
CA VAL A 59 0.04 9.79 5.00
C VAL A 59 1.06 10.03 3.89
N SER A 60 2.37 10.08 4.19
CA SER A 60 3.39 10.30 3.14
C SER A 60 3.41 9.17 2.10
N CYS A 61 3.27 7.92 2.55
CA CYS A 61 3.16 6.75 1.69
C CYS A 61 1.88 6.82 0.86
N ILE A 62 0.76 7.11 1.51
CA ILE A 62 -0.57 7.13 0.90
C ILE A 62 -0.66 8.24 -0.15
N GLN A 63 -0.23 9.46 0.18
CA GLN A 63 -0.33 10.61 -0.72
C GLN A 63 0.43 10.40 -2.02
N CYS A 64 1.65 9.86 -1.94
CA CYS A 64 2.42 9.53 -3.14
C CYS A 64 1.78 8.36 -3.91
N HIS A 65 1.38 7.30 -3.20
CA HIS A 65 0.82 6.10 -3.84
C HIS A 65 -0.62 6.24 -4.34
N GLN A 66 -1.31 7.34 -4.02
CA GLN A 66 -2.56 7.73 -4.67
C GLN A 66 -2.34 8.18 -6.12
N GLU A 67 -1.20 8.81 -6.41
CA GLU A 67 -0.82 9.24 -7.77
C GLU A 67 -0.02 8.15 -8.50
N VAL A 68 0.84 7.44 -7.77
CA VAL A 68 1.76 6.43 -8.31
C VAL A 68 1.55 5.10 -7.60
N SER A 69 0.74 4.23 -8.18
CA SER A 69 0.48 2.91 -7.59
C SER A 69 1.76 2.13 -7.31
N PRO A 70 1.81 1.35 -6.20
CA PRO A 70 2.94 0.46 -5.94
C PRO A 70 3.16 -0.51 -7.11
N ARG A 71 4.41 -0.91 -7.35
CA ARG A 71 4.81 -1.68 -8.54
C ARG A 71 4.06 -3.00 -8.75
N ASN A 72 3.56 -3.61 -7.67
CA ASN A 72 2.77 -4.84 -7.76
C ASN A 72 1.36 -4.59 -8.33
N HIS A 73 0.85 -3.36 -8.37
CA HIS A 73 -0.50 -3.02 -8.86
C HIS A 73 -0.62 -3.10 -10.40
N THR A 74 -0.29 -4.26 -10.94
CA THR A 74 -0.45 -4.58 -12.36
C THR A 74 -1.77 -5.33 -12.58
N PRO A 75 -2.33 -5.32 -13.80
CA PRO A 75 -3.51 -6.13 -14.12
C PRO A 75 -3.28 -7.63 -13.88
N SER A 76 -2.05 -8.12 -14.07
CA SER A 76 -1.71 -9.53 -13.84
C SER A 76 -1.75 -9.89 -12.35
N TRP A 77 -1.14 -9.06 -11.51
CA TRP A 77 -1.18 -9.23 -10.06
C TRP A 77 -2.61 -9.12 -9.53
N THR A 78 -3.38 -8.14 -9.99
CA THR A 78 -4.78 -7.97 -9.59
C THR A 78 -5.62 -9.19 -9.97
N LYS A 79 -5.33 -9.86 -11.09
CA LYS A 79 -6.09 -11.05 -11.50
C LYS A 79 -5.63 -12.37 -10.86
N LYS A 80 -4.33 -12.49 -10.53
CA LYS A 80 -3.74 -13.80 -10.16
C LYS A 80 -2.76 -13.75 -8.98
N GLY A 81 -2.14 -12.61 -8.72
CA GLY A 81 -1.06 -12.47 -7.73
C GLY A 81 -1.54 -12.06 -6.34
N HIS A 82 -2.50 -11.15 -6.25
CA HIS A 82 -2.91 -10.54 -4.98
C HIS A 82 -3.46 -11.57 -3.99
N GLY A 83 -4.13 -12.63 -4.46
CA GLY A 83 -4.72 -13.64 -3.60
C GLY A 83 -3.68 -14.43 -2.78
N LEU A 84 -2.47 -14.62 -3.32
CA LEU A 84 -1.37 -15.26 -2.60
C LEU A 84 -0.80 -14.32 -1.52
N GLU A 85 -0.58 -13.05 -1.88
CA GLU A 85 -0.11 -12.04 -0.94
C GLU A 85 -1.12 -11.80 0.19
N ALA A 86 -2.42 -11.68 -0.12
CA ALA A 86 -3.48 -11.48 0.86
C ALA A 86 -3.69 -12.68 1.80
N ARG A 87 -3.27 -13.89 1.40
CA ARG A 87 -3.26 -15.07 2.28
C ARG A 87 -2.12 -15.02 3.30
N TRP A 88 -0.98 -14.46 2.92
CA TRP A 88 0.18 -14.36 3.81
C TRP A 88 0.17 -13.10 4.67
N ASP A 89 -0.21 -11.97 4.10
CA ASP A 89 -0.21 -10.68 4.77
C ASP A 89 -1.31 -9.76 4.23
N ARG A 90 -2.52 -9.95 4.74
CA ARG A 90 -3.64 -9.05 4.46
C ARG A 90 -3.41 -7.63 5.02
N SER A 91 -2.59 -7.49 6.06
CA SER A 91 -2.31 -6.19 6.70
C SER A 91 -1.53 -5.24 5.78
N SER A 92 -0.73 -5.80 4.86
CA SER A 92 -0.09 -5.02 3.79
C SER A 92 -1.11 -4.28 2.92
N CYS A 93 -2.26 -4.89 2.64
CA CYS A 93 -3.32 -4.30 1.84
C CYS A 93 -4.07 -3.23 2.64
N THR A 94 -4.39 -3.53 3.90
CA THR A 94 -5.14 -2.62 4.78
C THR A 94 -4.33 -1.41 5.25
N THR A 95 -3.05 -1.33 4.88
CA THR A 95 -2.25 -0.11 5.02
C THR A 95 -2.85 1.04 4.20
N CYS A 96 -3.42 0.74 3.02
CA CYS A 96 -3.99 1.74 2.13
C CYS A 96 -5.47 1.49 1.79
N HIS A 97 -5.89 0.21 1.73
CA HIS A 97 -7.23 -0.18 1.31
C HIS A 97 -8.14 -0.48 2.51
N LYS A 98 -9.45 -0.31 2.31
CA LYS A 98 -10.48 -0.74 3.26
C LYS A 98 -10.99 -2.13 2.87
N GLU A 99 -11.59 -2.85 3.81
CA GLU A 99 -12.20 -4.17 3.56
C GLU A 99 -13.24 -4.10 2.41
N ASP A 100 -13.95 -2.97 2.28
CA ASP A 100 -14.91 -2.73 1.20
C ASP A 100 -14.28 -2.89 -0.19
N SER A 101 -13.00 -2.54 -0.36
CA SER A 101 -12.27 -2.73 -1.62
C SER A 101 -12.13 -4.21 -1.99
N CYS A 102 -12.02 -5.09 -1.00
CA CYS A 102 -12.00 -6.54 -1.21
C CYS A 102 -13.40 -7.04 -1.60
N ILE A 103 -14.41 -6.62 -0.84
CA ILE A 103 -15.80 -7.06 -1.01
C ILE A 103 -16.35 -6.67 -2.38
N GLU A 104 -16.09 -5.43 -2.83
CA GLU A 104 -16.60 -4.90 -4.09
C GLU A 104 -16.24 -5.82 -5.26
N CYS A 105 -14.96 -6.17 -5.41
CA CYS A 105 -14.51 -7.05 -6.48
C CYS A 105 -14.94 -8.51 -6.28
N HIS A 106 -14.76 -9.05 -5.07
CA HIS A 106 -15.06 -10.46 -4.77
C HIS A 106 -16.56 -10.79 -4.76
N SER A 107 -17.44 -9.79 -4.66
CA SER A 107 -18.90 -9.98 -4.74
C SER A 107 -19.39 -10.31 -6.16
N VAL A 108 -18.66 -9.86 -7.19
CA VAL A 108 -19.04 -10.02 -8.60
C VAL A 108 -18.00 -10.82 -9.41
N THR A 109 -16.82 -11.05 -8.86
CA THR A 109 -15.72 -11.75 -9.53
C THR A 109 -15.47 -13.10 -8.85
N PRO A 110 -15.81 -14.22 -9.51
CA PRO A 110 -15.49 -15.54 -8.99
C PRO A 110 -13.97 -15.80 -9.07
N PRO A 111 -13.43 -16.70 -8.24
CA PRO A 111 -12.01 -17.02 -8.26
C PRO A 111 -11.60 -17.68 -9.59
N ALA A 112 -10.31 -17.61 -9.94
CA ALA A 112 -9.82 -18.03 -11.26
C ALA A 112 -9.96 -19.55 -11.54
N ASP A 113 -10.14 -20.36 -10.50
CA ASP A 113 -10.44 -21.79 -10.56
C ASP A 113 -11.93 -22.08 -10.81
N HIS A 114 -12.80 -21.08 -10.71
CA HIS A 114 -14.24 -21.17 -10.98
C HIS A 114 -14.51 -21.25 -12.48
N ARG A 115 -14.33 -22.43 -13.07
CA ARG A 115 -14.50 -22.69 -14.51
C ARG A 115 -15.91 -23.16 -14.84
N PRO A 116 -16.47 -22.80 -16.02
CA PRO A 116 -17.69 -23.41 -16.52
C PRO A 116 -17.57 -24.94 -16.52
N GLY A 117 -18.56 -25.63 -15.95
CA GLY A 117 -18.59 -27.10 -15.90
C GLY A 117 -17.96 -27.73 -14.66
N TRP A 118 -17.56 -26.97 -13.64
CA TRP A 118 -17.05 -27.53 -12.37
C TRP A 118 -18.05 -28.45 -11.64
N GLY A 119 -19.32 -28.48 -12.05
CA GLY A 119 -20.36 -29.44 -11.62
C GLY A 119 -20.98 -30.30 -12.72
N GLY A 120 -20.33 -30.41 -13.89
CA GLY A 120 -20.87 -31.12 -15.05
C GLY A 120 -22.05 -30.41 -15.73
N SER A 121 -22.49 -30.92 -16.89
CA SER A 121 -23.69 -30.48 -17.61
C SER A 121 -24.95 -30.85 -16.84
N GLY A 122 -25.22 -30.15 -15.73
CA GLY A 122 -26.35 -30.44 -14.85
C GLY A 122 -26.25 -29.80 -13.47
N ALA A 123 -25.64 -28.61 -13.36
CA ALA A 123 -25.34 -27.91 -12.10
C ALA A 123 -26.57 -27.37 -11.34
N SER A 124 -27.73 -28.03 -11.46
CA SER A 124 -28.87 -27.88 -10.55
C SER A 124 -28.74 -28.74 -9.28
N LEU A 125 -27.73 -29.62 -9.22
CA LEU A 125 -27.41 -30.40 -8.02
C LEU A 125 -26.01 -29.98 -7.51
N GLN A 126 -25.98 -29.40 -6.32
CA GLN A 126 -24.84 -28.89 -5.54
C GLN A 126 -23.76 -29.97 -5.20
N ARG A 127 -23.30 -30.76 -6.17
CA ARG A 127 -22.44 -31.93 -5.93
C ARG A 127 -20.96 -31.75 -6.27
N HIS A 128 -20.54 -30.54 -6.64
CA HIS A 128 -19.18 -30.33 -7.12
C HIS A 128 -18.13 -30.18 -6.00
N CYS A 129 -18.52 -29.78 -4.78
CA CYS A 129 -17.61 -29.56 -3.66
C CYS A 129 -17.61 -30.69 -2.61
N ASN A 130 -18.75 -31.36 -2.41
CA ASN A 130 -18.96 -32.41 -1.40
C ASN A 130 -18.48 -33.81 -1.81
N ASN A 131 -18.06 -34.01 -3.06
CA ASN A 131 -17.50 -35.30 -3.51
C ASN A 131 -16.02 -35.49 -3.16
N CYS A 132 -15.29 -34.41 -2.83
CA CYS A 132 -13.85 -34.48 -2.56
C CYS A 132 -13.45 -33.92 -1.18
N HIS A 133 -14.12 -32.88 -0.69
CA HIS A 133 -13.79 -32.26 0.60
C HIS A 133 -15.03 -32.14 1.51
N TYR A 134 -15.05 -32.93 2.57
CA TYR A 134 -16.05 -32.86 3.65
C TYR A 134 -15.32 -32.76 5.00
N PRO A 135 -15.68 -31.83 5.89
CA PRO A 135 -16.77 -30.85 5.77
C PRO A 135 -16.42 -29.64 4.88
N VAL A 136 -17.42 -29.03 4.23
CA VAL A 136 -17.20 -27.92 3.27
C VAL A 136 -16.72 -26.65 3.97
N GLN A 137 -17.03 -26.49 5.26
CA GLN A 137 -16.61 -25.36 6.09
C GLN A 137 -15.09 -25.21 6.18
N ASP A 138 -14.35 -26.29 5.95
CA ASP A 138 -12.88 -26.32 6.04
C ASP A 138 -12.19 -25.97 4.71
N ASN A 139 -12.95 -25.69 3.65
CA ASN A 139 -12.40 -25.34 2.34
C ASN A 139 -12.63 -23.88 1.97
N THR A 140 -11.89 -23.42 0.96
CA THR A 140 -12.01 -22.04 0.46
C THR A 140 -13.33 -21.76 -0.24
N CYS A 141 -14.10 -22.79 -0.59
CA CYS A 141 -15.41 -22.62 -1.22
C CYS A 141 -16.42 -22.03 -0.22
N PHE A 142 -16.34 -22.35 1.08
CA PHE A 142 -17.22 -21.82 2.12
C PHE A 142 -17.13 -20.30 2.29
N VAL A 143 -16.02 -19.67 1.85
CA VAL A 143 -15.82 -18.22 1.87
C VAL A 143 -16.97 -17.49 1.16
N CYS A 144 -17.41 -18.02 0.02
CA CYS A 144 -18.57 -17.53 -0.74
C CYS A 144 -19.81 -18.44 -0.53
N HIS A 145 -19.55 -19.75 -0.43
CA HIS A 145 -20.36 -20.91 -0.09
C HIS A 145 -21.02 -21.01 1.29
N LYS A 146 -21.39 -19.92 1.98
CA LYS A 146 -21.72 -19.99 3.43
C LYS A 146 -22.92 -20.86 3.80
N THR A 147 -23.82 -21.13 2.85
CA THR A 147 -25.05 -21.92 3.05
C THR A 147 -25.04 -23.25 2.28
N ALA A 148 -23.87 -23.66 1.76
CA ALA A 148 -23.72 -24.91 1.01
C ALA A 148 -23.40 -26.11 1.91
#